data_AF-A0A848WNP3-F1
#
_entry.id   AF-A0A848WNP3-F1
#
_cell.length_a   1.000
_cell.length_b   1.000
_cell.length_c   1.000
_cell.angle_alpha   90.00
_cell.angle_beta   90.00
_cell.angle_gamma   90.00
#
_symmetry.space_group_name_H-M   'P 1'
#
loop_
_entity.id
_entity.type
_entity.pdbx_description
1 polymer ?
#
loop_
_entity_poly.entity_id
_entity_poly.type
_entity_poly.pdbx_seq_one_letter_code
_entity_poly.pdbx_strand_id
1 'polypeptide(L)'
;MKNFSIFPLIACIALLANSSAFAETAVTLKKGDRIVYIGNSLADRMQHDGWLETILQNEFADQELVIRNLGFSGDQVNNRPRNRGFTAAEDFFKHIGTDVIFVYFGYNESFKGEGGVEGFKKDLGAMIDKYRALKPNGESEPRIVLFSPIAHENLKPFNPALSNGKANNTRLALYTKAIADVASAKNTGFVDIFGPSQALYEANKEPLTINGVHLNEEGNRQLAEVMAKGLTGLDLKASPELESLREAVIDKNFHWYNRYRATDGNDIWGGRSTLKFVDDQTNAEVLQHELVMFDAMAANRDKRIHALARGSDFIVDDKNVPKPIPVISNVGGGSKSSNPDKEGSLEYVSGEEGISKIEVADGFEVGLYADETMDPGLVNPVQMQV
;
A
#
# COMPACT_ATOMS: atom_id res chain seq x y z
N MET A 1 -39.70 63.33 49.34
CA MET A 1 -40.30 62.68 48.16
C MET A 1 -39.87 63.52 46.95
N LYS A 2 -39.13 63.08 45.92
CA LYS A 2 -38.26 61.93 45.63
C LYS A 2 -37.16 62.54 44.73
N ASN A 3 -35.90 62.28 45.06
CA ASN A 3 -34.74 62.68 44.27
C ASN A 3 -34.62 61.78 43.03
N PHE A 4 -34.48 62.37 41.85
CA PHE A 4 -34.08 61.64 40.64
C PHE A 4 -32.55 61.67 40.54
N SER A 5 -31.91 60.55 40.87
CA SER A 5 -30.49 60.31 40.67
C SER A 5 -30.27 59.65 39.31
N ILE A 6 -29.41 60.26 38.50
CA ILE A 6 -28.94 59.78 37.20
C ILE A 6 -28.04 58.55 37.44
N PHE A 7 -28.39 57.41 36.85
CA PHE A 7 -27.55 56.21 36.80
C PHE A 7 -26.70 56.23 35.53
N PRO A 8 -25.38 55.97 35.57
CA PRO A 8 -24.61 55.71 34.37
C PRO A 8 -24.80 54.25 33.96
N LEU A 9 -25.18 54.05 32.70
CA LEU A 9 -25.28 52.75 32.05
C LEU A 9 -23.86 52.21 31.79
N ILE A 10 -23.38 51.30 32.64
CA ILE A 10 -22.17 50.52 32.38
C ILE A 10 -22.55 49.45 31.35
N ALA A 11 -22.12 49.65 30.10
CA ALA A 11 -22.20 48.64 29.05
C ALA A 11 -21.12 47.58 29.29
N CYS A 12 -21.49 46.44 29.86
CA CYS A 12 -20.65 45.24 29.86
C CYS A 12 -20.61 44.65 28.44
N ILE A 13 -19.50 44.88 27.74
CA ILE A 13 -19.17 44.15 26.51
C ILE A 13 -18.75 42.74 26.94
N ALA A 14 -19.65 41.77 26.77
CA ALA A 14 -19.32 40.36 26.87
C ALA A 14 -18.55 39.95 25.60
N LEU A 15 -17.22 39.82 25.69
CA LEU A 15 -16.44 39.08 24.70
C LEU A 15 -16.83 37.60 24.79
N LEU A 16 -17.72 37.17 23.90
CA LEU A 16 -17.91 35.76 23.58
C LEU A 16 -16.69 35.29 22.76
N ALA A 17 -15.63 34.89 23.45
CA ALA A 17 -14.58 34.06 22.88
C ALA A 17 -15.11 32.62 22.80
N ASN A 18 -15.88 32.32 21.76
CA ASN A 18 -16.21 30.95 21.35
C ASN A 18 -15.58 30.68 20.00
N SER A 19 -14.26 30.49 20.02
CA SER A 19 -13.54 29.83 18.95
C SER A 19 -13.09 28.47 19.48
N SER A 20 -14.06 27.55 19.59
CA SER A 20 -13.76 26.12 19.47
C SER A 20 -13.27 25.93 18.04
N ALA A 21 -11.97 26.08 17.84
CA ALA A 21 -11.33 25.61 16.62
C ALA A 21 -11.50 24.10 16.64
N PHE A 22 -12.57 23.61 16.00
CA PHE A 22 -12.61 22.22 15.57
C PHE A 22 -11.33 22.00 14.77
N ALA A 23 -10.53 21.01 15.16
CA ALA A 23 -9.37 20.62 14.38
C ALA A 23 -9.84 20.38 12.95
N GLU A 24 -9.29 21.14 12.00
CA GLU A 24 -9.70 21.06 10.61
C GLU A 24 -9.32 19.67 10.09
N THR A 25 -10.34 18.84 9.79
CA THR A 25 -10.13 17.51 9.23
C THR A 25 -9.44 17.64 7.87
N ALA A 26 -8.35 16.89 7.65
CA ALA A 26 -7.62 16.97 6.39
C ALA A 26 -8.46 16.44 5.20
N VAL A 27 -9.46 15.60 5.48
CA VAL A 27 -10.43 15.11 4.50
C VAL A 27 -11.71 14.63 5.19
N THR A 28 -12.85 14.85 4.54
CA THR A 28 -14.10 14.17 4.89
C THR A 28 -14.23 12.89 4.09
N LEU A 29 -14.33 11.75 4.76
CA LEU A 29 -14.60 10.45 4.15
C LEU A 29 -16.12 10.22 4.08
N LYS A 30 -16.59 9.72 2.95
CA LYS A 30 -18.00 9.49 2.64
C LYS A 30 -18.25 8.01 2.39
N LYS A 31 -19.53 7.65 2.48
CA LYS A 31 -19.97 6.30 2.21
C LYS A 31 -19.62 5.87 0.78
N GLY A 32 -18.96 4.73 0.66
CA GLY A 32 -18.51 4.15 -0.60
C GLY A 32 -17.22 4.75 -1.16
N ASP A 33 -16.55 5.66 -0.44
CA ASP A 33 -15.31 6.27 -0.91
C ASP A 33 -14.25 5.21 -1.22
N ARG A 34 -13.67 5.31 -2.42
CA ARG A 34 -12.55 4.49 -2.86
C ARG A 34 -11.26 5.27 -2.70
N ILE A 35 -10.45 4.86 -1.73
CA ILE A 35 -9.23 5.52 -1.31
C ILE A 35 -8.02 4.80 -1.91
N VAL A 36 -7.11 5.54 -2.53
CA VAL A 36 -5.83 4.98 -2.99
C VAL A 36 -4.66 5.60 -2.25
N TYR A 37 -3.68 4.76 -1.90
CA TYR A 37 -2.39 5.22 -1.38
C TYR A 37 -1.38 5.23 -2.52
N ILE A 38 -0.70 6.35 -2.74
CA ILE A 38 0.42 6.44 -3.67
C ILE A 38 1.65 6.96 -2.95
N GLY A 39 2.83 6.48 -3.32
CA GLY A 39 4.05 6.90 -2.66
C GLY A 39 5.19 5.93 -2.84
N ASN A 40 6.28 6.23 -2.13
CA ASN A 40 7.45 5.38 -2.07
C ASN A 40 7.31 4.27 -1.01
N SER A 41 8.42 3.86 -0.41
CA SER A 41 8.52 2.76 0.53
C SER A 41 7.60 2.88 1.75
N LEU A 42 7.26 4.09 2.22
CA LEU A 42 6.32 4.22 3.35
C LEU A 42 4.93 3.69 2.97
N ALA A 43 4.37 4.19 1.87
CA ALA A 43 3.07 3.72 1.38
C ALA A 43 3.14 2.23 1.03
N ASP A 44 4.15 1.80 0.27
CA ASP A 44 4.32 0.39 -0.13
C ASP A 44 4.33 -0.56 1.07
N ARG A 45 5.00 -0.20 2.17
CA ARG A 45 5.15 -1.10 3.31
C ARG A 45 3.97 -1.14 4.26
N MET A 46 3.17 -0.08 4.34
CA MET A 46 2.00 -0.01 5.24
C MET A 46 0.98 -1.13 5.00
N GLN A 47 0.93 -1.70 3.79
CA GLN A 47 0.00 -2.80 3.48
C GLN A 47 0.36 -4.12 4.19
N HIS A 48 1.61 -4.30 4.59
CA HIS A 48 2.05 -5.55 5.24
C HIS A 48 1.57 -5.65 6.69
N ASP A 49 1.43 -4.50 7.38
CA ASP A 49 0.96 -4.48 8.78
C ASP A 49 -0.51 -4.03 8.92
N GLY A 50 -1.06 -3.31 7.93
CA GLY A 50 -2.49 -3.03 7.81
C GLY A 50 -3.08 -1.99 8.78
N TRP A 51 -2.28 -1.38 9.65
CA TRP A 51 -2.79 -0.59 10.79
C TRP A 51 -3.62 0.64 10.43
N LEU A 52 -3.20 1.46 9.45
CA LEU A 52 -3.96 2.67 9.11
C LEU A 52 -5.35 2.34 8.58
N GLU A 53 -5.45 1.38 7.67
CA GLU A 53 -6.74 0.96 7.14
C GLU A 53 -7.61 0.35 8.24
N THR A 54 -7.04 -0.47 9.12
CA THR A 54 -7.76 -1.05 10.26
C THR A 54 -8.40 0.03 11.13
N ILE A 55 -7.64 1.06 11.50
CA ILE A 55 -8.14 2.18 12.32
C ILE A 55 -9.24 2.95 11.59
N LEU A 56 -9.05 3.23 10.29
CA LEU A 56 -10.05 3.95 9.50
C LEU A 56 -11.33 3.14 9.30
N GLN A 57 -11.22 1.83 9.03
CA GLN A 57 -12.39 0.96 8.87
C GLN A 57 -13.18 0.85 10.18
N ASN A 58 -12.50 0.76 11.32
CA ASN A 58 -13.15 0.74 12.63
C ASN A 58 -13.90 2.05 12.93
N GLU A 59 -13.26 3.20 12.74
CA GLU A 59 -13.89 4.50 13.00
C GLU A 59 -15.03 4.80 12.03
N PHE A 60 -14.85 4.44 10.75
CA PHE A 60 -15.78 4.73 9.67
C PHE A 60 -16.57 3.49 9.22
N ALA A 61 -16.98 2.66 10.18
CA ALA A 61 -17.63 1.36 9.94
C ALA A 61 -18.87 1.42 9.02
N ASP A 62 -19.63 2.51 9.08
CA ASP A 62 -20.83 2.72 8.25
C ASP A 62 -20.53 3.29 6.85
N GLN A 63 -19.29 3.72 6.61
CA GLN A 63 -18.88 4.33 5.35
C GLN A 63 -18.47 3.31 4.29
N GLU A 64 -18.27 2.03 4.63
CA GLU A 64 -17.97 0.98 3.64
C GLU A 64 -16.81 1.36 2.71
N LEU A 65 -15.74 1.90 3.30
CA LEU A 65 -14.58 2.41 2.58
C LEU A 65 -13.87 1.28 1.81
N VAL A 66 -13.40 1.57 0.61
CA VAL A 66 -12.59 0.63 -0.18
C VAL A 66 -11.19 1.21 -0.33
N ILE A 67 -10.19 0.57 0.27
CA ILE A 67 -8.82 1.08 0.27
C ILE A 67 -7.90 0.19 -0.57
N ARG A 68 -7.10 0.82 -1.45
CA ARG A 68 -6.19 0.15 -2.38
C ARG A 68 -4.80 0.80 -2.34
N ASN A 69 -3.78 -0.01 -2.10
CA ASN A 69 -2.41 0.46 -2.01
C ASN A 69 -1.73 0.40 -3.38
N LEU A 70 -1.31 1.55 -3.92
CA LEU A 70 -0.58 1.70 -5.17
C LEU A 70 0.86 2.20 -4.93
N GLY A 71 1.34 2.13 -3.68
CA GLY A 71 2.71 2.46 -3.30
C GLY A 71 3.72 1.53 -3.95
N PHE A 72 4.89 2.07 -4.27
CA PHE A 72 5.98 1.29 -4.85
C PHE A 72 7.32 1.85 -4.36
N SER A 73 8.09 1.00 -3.67
CA SER A 73 9.41 1.39 -3.15
C SER A 73 10.31 2.00 -4.22
N GLY A 74 10.91 3.15 -3.92
CA GLY A 74 11.78 3.89 -4.86
C GLY A 74 11.08 4.94 -5.72
N ASP A 75 9.74 4.99 -5.73
CA ASP A 75 9.02 6.00 -6.51
C ASP A 75 9.33 7.44 -6.07
N GLN A 76 9.31 8.35 -7.05
CA GLN A 76 9.22 9.79 -6.87
C GLN A 76 7.96 10.30 -7.57
N VAL A 77 7.58 11.56 -7.31
CA VAL A 77 6.43 12.22 -7.94
C VAL A 77 6.42 12.03 -9.46
N ASN A 78 7.56 12.29 -10.13
CA ASN A 78 7.69 12.30 -11.59
C ASN A 78 8.59 11.17 -12.15
N ASN A 79 9.09 10.27 -11.30
CA ASN A 79 9.92 9.16 -11.74
C ASN A 79 9.45 7.86 -11.08
N ARG A 80 8.79 7.02 -11.88
CA ARG A 80 8.19 5.75 -11.45
C ARG A 80 8.57 4.67 -12.46
N PRO A 81 9.81 4.13 -12.38
CA PRO A 81 10.27 3.13 -13.32
C PRO A 81 9.39 1.88 -13.22
N ARG A 82 8.90 1.39 -14.36
CA ARG A 82 8.07 0.19 -14.47
C ARG A 82 8.48 -0.59 -15.71
N ASN A 83 8.07 -1.86 -15.74
CA ASN A 83 8.13 -2.65 -16.97
C ASN A 83 7.33 -1.96 -18.08
N ARG A 84 7.79 -2.06 -19.32
CA ARG A 84 7.04 -1.55 -20.48
C ARG A 84 5.64 -2.19 -20.49
N GLY A 85 4.62 -1.38 -20.74
CA GLY A 85 3.22 -1.81 -20.79
C GLY A 85 2.51 -1.87 -19.44
N PHE A 86 3.24 -1.73 -18.32
CA PHE A 86 2.64 -1.65 -16.99
C PHE A 86 1.55 -0.57 -16.96
N THR A 87 0.37 -0.91 -16.41
CA THR A 87 -0.78 -0.01 -16.35
C THR A 87 -0.40 1.29 -15.65
N ALA A 88 -0.67 2.42 -16.31
CA ALA A 88 -0.36 3.73 -15.77
C ALA A 88 -1.19 4.02 -14.50
N ALA A 89 -0.66 4.84 -13.60
CA ALA A 89 -1.32 5.15 -12.34
C ALA A 89 -2.72 5.76 -12.55
N GLU A 90 -2.87 6.57 -13.59
CA GLU A 90 -4.12 7.21 -13.98
C GLU A 90 -5.19 6.21 -14.41
N ASP A 91 -4.78 5.14 -15.08
CA ASP A 91 -5.68 4.08 -15.51
C ASP A 91 -6.04 3.15 -14.34
N PHE A 92 -5.12 2.96 -13.39
CA PHE A 92 -5.45 2.32 -12.11
C PHE A 92 -6.46 3.12 -11.30
N PHE A 93 -6.34 4.44 -11.23
CA PHE A 93 -7.32 5.27 -10.53
C PHE A 93 -8.71 5.13 -11.15
N LYS A 94 -8.81 5.06 -12.48
CA LYS A 94 -10.08 4.84 -13.18
C LYS A 94 -10.61 3.42 -12.97
N HIS A 95 -9.74 2.41 -13.05
CA HIS A 95 -10.10 1.01 -12.77
C HIS A 95 -10.70 0.86 -11.38
N ILE A 96 -10.10 1.52 -10.38
CA ILE A 96 -10.59 1.54 -9.01
C ILE A 96 -11.82 2.44 -8.88
N GLY A 97 -11.96 3.50 -9.67
CA GLY A 97 -12.99 4.53 -9.47
C GLY A 97 -12.68 5.43 -8.28
N THR A 98 -11.42 5.85 -8.14
CA THR A 98 -10.89 6.57 -6.99
C THR A 98 -11.60 7.89 -6.67
N ASP A 99 -11.96 8.07 -5.40
CA ASP A 99 -12.56 9.29 -4.84
C ASP A 99 -11.59 10.09 -3.96
N VAL A 100 -10.64 9.42 -3.32
CA VAL A 100 -9.65 10.01 -2.40
C VAL A 100 -8.26 9.46 -2.69
N ILE A 101 -7.25 10.34 -2.72
CA ILE A 101 -5.85 9.97 -2.95
C ILE A 101 -5.02 10.42 -1.74
N PHE A 102 -4.40 9.47 -1.05
CA PHE A 102 -3.37 9.74 -0.04
C PHE A 102 -1.99 9.66 -0.68
N VAL A 103 -1.18 10.69 -0.50
CA VAL A 103 0.07 10.91 -1.22
C VAL A 103 1.26 10.93 -0.26
N TYR A 104 2.18 9.97 -0.42
CA TYR A 104 3.36 9.76 0.42
C TYR A 104 4.66 9.90 -0.40
N PHE A 105 4.95 11.12 -0.87
CA PHE A 105 6.20 11.46 -1.57
C PHE A 105 7.07 12.43 -0.74
N GLY A 106 8.27 12.71 -1.20
CA GLY A 106 9.20 13.67 -0.60
C GLY A 106 10.45 13.02 -0.01
N TYR A 107 10.38 11.76 0.46
CA TYR A 107 11.55 11.10 1.05
C TYR A 107 12.66 10.89 0.02
N ASN A 108 12.34 10.27 -1.12
CA ASN A 108 13.32 10.00 -2.18
C ASN A 108 13.80 11.29 -2.87
N GLU A 109 12.89 12.25 -3.04
CA GLU A 109 13.20 13.56 -3.61
C GLU A 109 14.14 14.35 -2.71
N SER A 110 14.05 14.17 -1.38
CA SER A 110 14.89 14.87 -0.40
C SER A 110 16.39 14.68 -0.60
N PHE A 111 16.81 13.60 -1.27
CA PHE A 111 18.21 13.36 -1.58
C PHE A 111 18.84 14.43 -2.48
N LYS A 112 18.03 15.20 -3.23
CA LYS A 112 18.49 16.36 -4.00
C LYS A 112 18.84 17.58 -3.13
N GLY A 113 18.56 17.52 -1.82
CA GLY A 113 18.82 18.61 -0.88
C GLY A 113 18.01 19.86 -1.21
N GLU A 114 18.49 21.01 -0.71
CA GLU A 114 17.84 22.31 -0.88
C GLU A 114 17.64 22.69 -2.36
N GLY A 115 18.63 22.42 -3.20
CA GLY A 115 18.56 22.73 -4.65
C GLY A 115 17.46 21.97 -5.40
N GLY A 116 16.90 20.91 -4.84
CA GLY A 116 15.79 20.15 -5.44
C GLY A 116 14.39 20.62 -5.06
N VAL A 117 14.25 21.50 -4.06
CA VAL A 117 12.97 21.85 -3.45
C VAL A 117 12.00 22.50 -4.44
N GLU A 118 12.45 23.49 -5.20
CA GLU A 118 11.57 24.20 -6.15
C GLU A 118 11.11 23.31 -7.30
N GLY A 119 12.00 22.43 -7.81
CA GLY A 119 11.63 21.43 -8.81
C GLY A 119 10.59 20.46 -8.27
N PHE A 120 10.79 19.96 -7.06
CA PHE A 120 9.83 19.09 -6.39
C PHE A 120 8.46 19.74 -6.17
N LYS A 121 8.42 21.01 -5.73
CA LYS A 121 7.15 21.74 -5.55
C LYS A 121 6.38 21.87 -6.87
N LYS A 122 7.10 22.16 -7.96
CA LYS A 122 6.52 22.22 -9.31
C LYS A 122 5.96 20.87 -9.74
N ASP A 123 6.74 19.80 -9.59
CA ASP A 123 6.33 18.45 -9.98
C ASP A 123 5.12 17.97 -9.17
N LEU A 124 5.12 18.21 -7.85
CA LEU A 124 4.02 17.84 -6.94
C LEU A 124 2.75 18.62 -7.27
N GLY A 125 2.87 19.94 -7.51
CA GLY A 125 1.75 20.78 -7.92
C GLY A 125 1.15 20.33 -9.25
N ALA A 126 1.98 20.01 -10.25
CA ALA A 126 1.53 19.51 -11.55
C ALA A 126 0.85 18.13 -11.44
N MET A 127 1.35 17.25 -10.57
CA MET A 127 0.72 15.96 -10.30
C MET A 127 -0.69 16.14 -9.70
N ILE A 128 -0.86 17.06 -8.75
CA ILE A 128 -2.17 17.38 -8.15
C ILE A 128 -3.16 17.86 -9.22
N ASP A 129 -2.75 18.80 -10.06
CA ASP A 129 -3.60 19.32 -11.14
C ASP A 129 -3.99 18.21 -12.13
N LYS A 130 -3.01 17.36 -12.50
CA LYS A 130 -3.23 16.22 -13.39
C LYS A 130 -4.28 15.27 -12.81
N TYR A 131 -4.15 14.88 -11.54
CA TYR A 131 -5.05 13.89 -10.94
C TYR A 131 -6.44 14.44 -10.68
N ARG A 132 -6.59 15.71 -10.32
CA ARG A 132 -7.91 16.36 -10.22
C ARG A 132 -8.68 16.30 -11.53
N ALA A 133 -8.00 16.57 -12.65
CA ALA A 133 -8.60 16.56 -13.97
C ALA A 133 -9.08 15.16 -14.43
N LEU A 134 -8.61 14.07 -13.82
CA LEU A 134 -8.95 12.70 -14.27
C LEU A 134 -10.40 12.31 -13.99
N LYS A 135 -10.98 12.81 -12.89
CA LYS A 135 -12.28 12.37 -12.35
C LYS A 135 -12.44 10.84 -12.42
N PRO A 136 -11.64 10.08 -11.66
CA PRO A 136 -11.51 8.63 -11.84
C PRO A 136 -12.81 7.87 -11.59
N ASN A 137 -13.68 8.41 -10.73
CA ASN A 137 -15.02 7.88 -10.46
C ASN A 137 -16.07 8.25 -11.54
N GLY A 138 -15.68 9.02 -12.56
CA GLY A 138 -16.54 9.49 -13.65
C GLY A 138 -17.31 10.78 -13.37
N GLU A 139 -17.29 11.31 -12.14
CA GLU A 139 -18.19 12.39 -11.72
C GLU A 139 -17.44 13.62 -11.15
N SER A 140 -16.57 13.40 -10.18
CA SER A 140 -15.97 14.46 -9.36
C SER A 140 -14.45 14.41 -9.37
N GLU A 141 -13.82 15.55 -9.07
CA GLU A 141 -12.38 15.56 -8.80
C GLU A 141 -12.08 14.72 -7.54
N PRO A 142 -11.00 13.94 -7.53
CA PRO A 142 -10.56 13.25 -6.32
C PRO A 142 -10.16 14.25 -5.24
N ARG A 143 -10.51 13.95 -3.99
CA ARG A 143 -9.97 14.65 -2.81
C ARG A 143 -8.55 14.16 -2.58
N ILE A 144 -7.60 15.07 -2.38
CA ILE A 144 -6.19 14.74 -2.23
C ILE A 144 -5.71 15.15 -0.84
N VAL A 145 -5.02 14.24 -0.17
CA VAL A 145 -4.32 14.50 1.10
C VAL A 145 -2.85 14.19 0.93
N LEU A 146 -2.01 15.17 1.22
CA LEU A 146 -0.55 15.03 1.19
C LEU A 146 -0.05 14.67 2.60
N PHE A 147 0.78 13.65 2.70
CA PHE A 147 1.50 13.31 3.92
C PHE A 147 2.95 13.73 3.78
N SER A 148 3.51 14.32 4.82
CA SER A 148 4.96 14.54 4.85
C SER A 148 5.72 13.20 4.87
N PRO A 149 7.03 13.19 4.58
CA PRO A 149 7.87 12.05 4.93
C PRO A 149 7.89 11.80 6.44
N ILE A 150 8.22 10.58 6.85
CA ILE A 150 8.66 10.30 8.23
C ILE A 150 10.10 10.74 8.43
N ALA A 151 10.48 10.95 9.69
CA ALA A 151 11.86 11.16 10.08
C ALA A 151 12.68 9.87 9.99
N HIS A 152 14.00 10.05 9.92
CA HIS A 152 15.00 9.00 10.07
C HIS A 152 15.28 8.80 11.57
N GLU A 153 15.05 7.59 12.07
CA GLU A 153 15.29 7.21 13.46
C GLU A 153 16.79 7.01 13.74
N ASN A 154 17.29 7.57 14.84
CA ASN A 154 18.68 7.40 15.22
C ASN A 154 18.94 6.01 15.82
N LEU A 155 19.37 5.07 14.99
CA LEU A 155 19.68 3.70 15.43
C LEU A 155 21.13 3.49 15.89
N LYS A 156 21.97 4.54 15.96
CA LYS A 156 23.35 4.41 16.45
C LYS A 156 23.49 3.70 17.81
N PRO A 157 22.60 3.93 18.80
CA PRO A 157 22.68 3.24 20.09
C PRO A 157 22.48 1.72 20.00
N PHE A 158 21.74 1.24 19.00
CA PHE A 158 21.41 -0.19 18.81
C PHE A 158 22.36 -0.87 17.83
N ASN A 159 22.74 -0.15 16.77
CA ASN A 159 23.66 -0.64 15.76
C ASN A 159 24.63 0.48 15.32
N PRO A 160 25.89 0.46 15.81
CA PRO A 160 26.90 1.46 15.47
C PRO A 160 27.24 1.56 13.98
N ALA A 161 26.90 0.56 13.16
CA ALA A 161 27.13 0.59 11.72
C ALA A 161 26.10 1.46 10.97
N LEU A 162 24.93 1.71 11.56
CA LEU A 162 23.86 2.51 10.93
C LEU A 162 24.13 4.02 11.06
N SER A 163 23.46 4.82 10.23
CA SER A 163 23.55 6.28 10.29
C SER A 163 22.73 6.84 11.47
N ASN A 164 23.04 8.05 11.95
CA ASN A 164 22.25 8.72 12.99
C ASN A 164 21.08 9.54 12.45
N GLY A 165 20.83 9.51 11.14
CA GLY A 165 19.74 10.24 10.50
C GLY A 165 19.84 11.75 10.45
N LYS A 166 20.79 12.41 11.14
CA LYS A 166 20.80 13.88 11.30
C LYS A 166 20.77 14.63 9.96
N ALA A 167 21.65 14.26 9.03
CA ALA A 167 21.70 14.88 7.70
C ALA A 167 20.46 14.54 6.84
N ASN A 168 19.82 13.38 7.07
CA ASN A 168 18.57 13.04 6.39
C ASN A 168 17.43 13.89 6.95
N ASN A 169 17.30 14.00 8.28
CA ASN A 169 16.25 14.79 8.93
C ASN A 169 16.30 16.27 8.56
N THR A 170 17.49 16.85 8.37
CA THR A 170 17.61 18.21 7.82
C THR A 170 16.96 18.34 6.43
N ARG A 171 17.21 17.37 5.54
CA ARG A 171 16.63 17.35 4.19
C ARG A 171 15.13 17.06 4.23
N LEU A 172 14.71 16.10 5.03
CA LEU A 172 13.30 15.72 5.18
C LEU A 172 12.46 16.88 5.71
N ALA A 173 12.96 17.64 6.68
CA ALA A 173 12.27 18.84 7.18
C ALA A 173 12.02 19.89 6.08
N LEU A 174 12.99 20.10 5.18
CA LEU A 174 12.83 21.02 4.03
C LEU A 174 11.70 20.55 3.10
N TYR A 175 11.64 19.25 2.82
CA TYR A 175 10.63 18.67 1.92
C TYR A 175 9.26 18.57 2.60
N THR A 176 9.19 18.34 3.91
CA THR A 176 7.96 18.46 4.71
C THR A 176 7.37 19.86 4.56
N LYS A 177 8.19 20.91 4.73
CA LYS A 177 7.75 22.29 4.51
C LYS A 177 7.29 22.52 3.07
N ALA A 178 8.03 22.02 2.09
CA ALA A 178 7.67 22.16 0.68
C ALA A 178 6.31 21.53 0.35
N ILE A 179 6.00 20.35 0.94
CA ILE A 179 4.70 19.69 0.79
C ILE A 179 3.59 20.52 1.42
N ALA A 180 3.81 21.05 2.63
CA ALA A 180 2.84 21.92 3.29
C ALA A 180 2.55 23.19 2.47
N ASP A 181 3.59 23.84 1.93
CA ASP A 181 3.45 25.01 1.06
C ASP A 181 2.62 24.67 -0.21
N VAL A 182 2.88 23.52 -0.84
CA VAL A 182 2.12 23.06 -2.03
C VAL A 182 0.68 22.72 -1.67
N ALA A 183 0.44 22.04 -0.54
CA ALA A 183 -0.89 21.70 -0.09
C ALA A 183 -1.76 22.94 0.13
N SER A 184 -1.19 23.96 0.78
CA SER A 184 -1.84 25.26 0.96
C SER A 184 -2.12 25.94 -0.37
N ALA A 185 -1.13 26.01 -1.27
CA ALA A 185 -1.29 26.64 -2.58
C ALA A 185 -2.29 25.92 -3.50
N LYS A 186 -2.44 24.60 -3.34
CA LYS A 186 -3.36 23.77 -4.12
C LYS A 186 -4.69 23.49 -3.40
N ASN A 187 -4.88 23.99 -2.18
CA ASN A 187 -6.05 23.70 -1.36
C ASN A 187 -6.32 22.18 -1.27
N THR A 188 -5.32 21.40 -0.88
CA THR A 188 -5.44 19.97 -0.59
C THR A 188 -5.31 19.73 0.92
N GLY A 189 -5.77 18.58 1.40
CA GLY A 189 -5.47 18.16 2.77
C GLY A 189 -3.96 18.00 2.97
N PHE A 190 -3.48 18.25 4.19
CA PHE A 190 -2.08 18.01 4.58
C PHE A 190 -2.03 17.40 5.97
N VAL A 191 -1.23 16.35 6.12
CA VAL A 191 -0.94 15.69 7.40
C VAL A 191 0.57 15.65 7.60
N ASP A 192 1.07 16.39 8.59
CA ASP A 192 2.46 16.28 9.03
C ASP A 192 2.64 15.02 9.87
N ILE A 193 3.52 14.13 9.40
CA ILE A 193 3.97 12.94 10.13
C ILE A 193 5.49 12.97 10.38
N PHE A 194 6.20 14.00 9.91
CA PHE A 194 7.63 14.15 10.12
C PHE A 194 7.91 14.46 11.59
N GLY A 195 7.38 15.59 12.08
CA GLY A 195 7.55 16.01 13.47
C GLY A 195 7.02 14.96 14.46
N PRO A 196 5.80 14.45 14.28
CA PRO A 196 5.27 13.37 15.12
C PRO A 196 6.14 12.11 15.13
N SER A 197 6.68 11.66 13.99
CA SER A 197 7.56 10.48 13.98
C SER A 197 8.86 10.71 14.77
N GLN A 198 9.42 11.92 14.78
CA GLN A 198 10.56 12.25 15.65
C GLN A 198 10.18 12.09 17.13
N ALA A 199 9.02 12.60 17.51
CA ALA A 199 8.53 12.48 18.88
C ALA A 199 8.28 11.01 19.28
N LEU A 200 7.77 10.18 18.36
CA LEU A 200 7.63 8.74 18.59
C LEU A 200 9.00 8.10 18.86
N TYR A 201 10.02 8.37 18.04
CA TYR A 201 11.34 7.80 18.22
C TYR A 201 12.02 8.25 19.52
N GLU A 202 11.79 9.50 19.96
CA GLU A 202 12.32 10.02 21.22
C GLU A 202 11.61 9.41 22.45
N ALA A 203 10.32 9.13 22.33
CA ALA A 203 9.50 8.59 23.43
C ALA A 203 9.68 7.07 23.62
N ASN A 204 10.06 6.35 22.56
CA ASN A 204 10.18 4.89 22.60
C ASN A 204 11.62 4.45 22.95
N LYS A 205 11.71 3.41 23.79
CA LYS A 205 13.00 2.81 24.17
C LYS A 205 13.50 1.80 23.16
N GLU A 206 12.59 1.11 22.49
CA GLU A 206 12.89 0.14 21.44
C GLU A 206 12.78 0.81 20.07
N PRO A 207 13.61 0.41 19.09
CA PRO A 207 13.51 0.91 17.73
C PRO A 207 12.11 0.74 17.13
N LEU A 208 11.62 1.77 16.44
CA LEU A 208 10.40 1.71 15.65
C LEU A 208 10.67 1.45 14.15
N THR A 209 11.94 1.45 13.75
CA THR A 209 12.39 1.14 12.39
C THR A 209 13.39 0.00 12.39
N ILE A 210 13.44 -0.75 11.28
CA ILE A 210 14.40 -1.83 11.09
C ILE A 210 15.80 -1.33 10.70
N ASN A 211 15.89 -0.14 10.09
CA ASN A 211 17.13 0.38 9.51
C ASN A 211 17.26 1.91 9.56
N GLY A 212 16.47 2.58 10.40
CA GLY A 212 16.40 4.03 10.51
C GLY A 212 15.40 4.68 9.56
N VAL A 213 14.85 3.93 8.60
CA VAL A 213 13.97 4.46 7.55
C VAL A 213 12.66 3.69 7.42
N HIS A 214 12.74 2.35 7.34
CA HIS A 214 11.55 1.52 7.19
C HIS A 214 11.04 1.09 8.56
N LEU A 215 9.75 1.32 8.81
CA LEU A 215 9.11 0.96 10.08
C LEU A 215 9.09 -0.57 10.26
N ASN A 216 9.19 -1.00 11.52
CA ASN A 216 8.74 -2.32 11.93
C ASN A 216 7.23 -2.27 12.25
N GLU A 217 6.64 -3.41 12.63
CA GLU A 217 5.20 -3.50 12.89
C GLU A 217 4.72 -2.49 13.96
N GLU A 218 5.47 -2.36 15.05
CA GLU A 218 5.13 -1.43 16.13
C GLU A 218 5.25 0.04 15.70
N GLY A 219 6.28 0.37 14.92
CA GLY A 219 6.42 1.69 14.31
C GLY A 219 5.29 2.01 13.34
N ASN A 220 4.85 1.03 12.52
CA ASN A 220 3.70 1.18 11.65
C ASN A 220 2.40 1.39 12.46
N ARG A 221 2.22 0.67 13.57
CA ARG A 221 1.07 0.84 14.47
C ARG A 221 1.01 2.25 15.04
N GLN A 222 2.07 2.72 15.69
CA GLN A 222 2.10 4.05 16.31
C GLN A 222 1.96 5.18 15.27
N LEU A 223 2.59 5.04 14.10
CA LEU A 223 2.46 6.02 13.04
C LEU A 223 1.05 6.03 12.42
N ALA A 224 0.37 4.89 12.35
CA ALA A 224 -1.01 4.81 11.89
C ALA A 224 -1.95 5.64 12.78
N GLU A 225 -1.77 5.61 14.10
CA GLU A 225 -2.53 6.47 15.03
C GLU A 225 -2.27 7.96 14.78
N VAL A 226 -1.01 8.35 14.54
CA VAL A 226 -0.64 9.72 14.17
C VAL A 226 -1.33 10.14 12.87
N MET A 227 -1.29 9.29 11.84
CA MET A 227 -1.94 9.56 10.56
C MET A 227 -3.45 9.67 10.70
N ALA A 228 -4.08 8.76 11.44
CA ALA A 228 -5.51 8.76 11.68
C ALA A 228 -5.96 10.03 12.42
N LYS A 229 -5.19 10.45 13.42
CA LYS A 229 -5.42 11.72 14.12
C LYS A 229 -5.26 12.94 13.22
N GLY A 230 -4.22 12.96 12.39
CA GLY A 230 -4.02 14.05 11.43
C GLY A 230 -5.11 14.13 10.36
N LEU A 231 -5.65 12.98 9.94
CA LEU A 231 -6.74 12.90 8.97
C LEU A 231 -8.07 13.39 9.56
N THR A 232 -8.39 12.95 10.78
CA THR A 232 -9.74 13.03 11.36
C THR A 232 -9.89 14.04 12.50
N GLY A 233 -8.78 14.50 13.08
CA GLY A 233 -8.77 15.28 14.32
C GLY A 233 -9.09 14.46 15.58
N LEU A 234 -9.37 13.15 15.45
CA LEU A 234 -9.75 12.26 16.55
C LEU A 234 -8.54 11.49 17.08
N ASP A 235 -8.48 11.25 18.39
CA ASP A 235 -7.42 10.45 19.00
C ASP A 235 -7.76 8.96 18.89
N LEU A 236 -7.58 8.41 17.69
CA LEU A 236 -7.90 7.02 17.36
C LEU A 236 -6.70 6.13 17.68
N LYS A 237 -6.96 5.02 18.39
CA LYS A 237 -5.93 4.11 18.89
C LYS A 237 -6.10 2.71 18.31
N ALA A 238 -4.98 2.08 17.99
CA ALA A 238 -4.94 0.65 17.76
C ALA A 238 -5.15 -0.06 19.10
N SER A 239 -5.93 -1.14 19.09
CA SER A 239 -6.15 -1.94 20.28
C SER A 239 -6.18 -3.43 19.93
N PRO A 240 -5.93 -4.34 20.89
CA PRO A 240 -5.96 -5.78 20.64
C PRO A 240 -7.29 -6.28 20.08
N GLU A 241 -8.39 -5.59 20.37
CA GLU A 241 -9.72 -5.92 19.86
C GLU A 241 -9.85 -5.73 18.34
N LEU A 242 -8.95 -4.95 17.72
CA LEU A 242 -8.94 -4.74 16.28
C LEU A 242 -8.18 -5.82 15.50
N GLU A 243 -7.61 -6.83 16.17
CA GLU A 243 -6.72 -7.79 15.52
C GLU A 243 -7.42 -8.59 14.41
N SER A 244 -8.62 -9.09 14.65
CA SER A 244 -9.37 -9.81 13.60
C SER A 244 -9.71 -8.93 12.40
N LEU A 245 -9.98 -7.64 12.62
CA LEU A 245 -10.19 -6.67 11.54
C LEU A 245 -8.87 -6.44 10.78
N ARG A 246 -7.75 -6.33 11.48
CA ARG A 246 -6.42 -6.17 10.88
C ARG A 246 -6.01 -7.37 10.05
N GLU A 247 -6.23 -8.59 10.53
CA GLU A 247 -5.99 -9.82 9.77
C GLU A 247 -6.80 -9.84 8.47
N ALA A 248 -8.08 -9.41 8.51
CA ALA A 248 -8.89 -9.30 7.30
C ALA A 248 -8.37 -8.23 6.32
N VAL A 249 -7.85 -7.11 6.84
CA VAL A 249 -7.17 -6.09 6.04
C VAL A 249 -5.90 -6.64 5.37
N ILE A 250 -5.08 -7.39 6.12
CA ILE A 250 -3.84 -8.00 5.61
C ILE A 250 -4.16 -9.04 4.52
N ASP A 251 -5.17 -9.89 4.74
CA ASP A 251 -5.65 -10.86 3.75
C ASP A 251 -6.08 -10.18 2.45
N LYS A 252 -6.89 -9.11 2.55
CA LYS A 252 -7.24 -8.29 1.38
C LYS A 252 -6.01 -7.69 0.71
N ASN A 253 -5.06 -7.17 1.49
CA ASN A 253 -3.84 -6.55 0.97
C ASN A 253 -2.98 -7.56 0.22
N PHE A 254 -2.93 -8.83 0.63
CA PHE A 254 -2.24 -9.87 -0.11
C PHE A 254 -2.78 -10.03 -1.54
N HIS A 255 -4.10 -10.14 -1.70
CA HIS A 255 -4.71 -10.24 -3.03
C HIS A 255 -4.49 -8.99 -3.87
N TRP A 256 -4.65 -7.81 -3.27
CA TRP A 256 -4.43 -6.55 -3.97
C TRP A 256 -2.96 -6.31 -4.35
N TYR A 257 -2.02 -6.68 -3.48
CA TYR A 257 -0.59 -6.58 -3.76
C TYR A 257 -0.23 -7.42 -4.98
N ASN A 258 -0.70 -8.66 -5.06
CA ASN A 258 -0.47 -9.51 -6.24
C ASN A 258 -1.18 -8.99 -7.49
N ARG A 259 -2.31 -8.29 -7.35
CA ARG A 259 -2.97 -7.58 -8.45
C ARG A 259 -2.16 -6.41 -8.99
N TYR A 260 -1.59 -5.59 -8.11
CA TYR A 260 -0.89 -4.36 -8.49
C TYR A 260 0.58 -4.61 -8.84
N ARG A 261 1.25 -5.47 -8.07
CA ARG A 261 2.67 -5.85 -8.20
C ARG A 261 2.79 -7.33 -8.54
N ALA A 262 2.24 -7.70 -9.68
CA ALA A 262 2.33 -9.06 -10.16
C ALA A 262 3.80 -9.48 -10.43
N THR A 263 4.10 -10.75 -10.15
CA THR A 263 5.46 -11.29 -10.05
C THR A 263 6.29 -11.12 -11.32
N ASP A 264 5.73 -11.43 -12.50
CA ASP A 264 6.40 -11.20 -13.78
C ASP A 264 5.63 -10.19 -14.63
N GLY A 265 5.96 -8.91 -14.44
CA GLY A 265 5.35 -7.85 -15.23
C GLY A 265 5.71 -7.88 -16.72
N ASN A 266 6.75 -8.59 -17.16
CA ASN A 266 7.11 -8.68 -18.57
C ASN A 266 6.25 -9.70 -19.32
N ASP A 267 5.87 -10.80 -18.66
CA ASP A 267 4.90 -11.76 -19.17
C ASP A 267 3.45 -11.25 -19.07
N ILE A 268 3.15 -10.34 -18.15
CA ILE A 268 1.80 -9.80 -18.01
C ILE A 268 1.55 -8.61 -18.95
N TRP A 269 2.45 -7.62 -18.94
CA TRP A 269 2.27 -6.36 -19.67
C TRP A 269 3.38 -6.08 -20.70
N GLY A 270 4.54 -6.72 -20.54
CA GLY A 270 5.72 -6.45 -21.34
C GLY A 270 5.76 -7.20 -22.67
N GLY A 271 6.95 -7.29 -23.24
CA GLY A 271 7.13 -7.87 -24.57
C GLY A 271 6.85 -9.37 -24.63
N ARG A 272 6.89 -10.07 -23.49
CA ARG A 272 6.60 -11.50 -23.45
C ARG A 272 5.11 -11.80 -23.34
N SER A 273 4.30 -10.81 -22.96
CA SER A 273 2.84 -10.94 -22.91
C SER A 273 2.22 -11.36 -24.25
N THR A 274 2.85 -11.00 -25.36
CA THR A 274 2.39 -11.34 -26.72
C THR A 274 2.90 -12.68 -27.24
N LEU A 275 3.72 -13.41 -26.46
CA LEU A 275 4.20 -14.73 -26.88
C LEU A 275 3.01 -15.69 -26.97
N LYS A 276 2.98 -16.44 -28.07
CA LYS A 276 1.94 -17.42 -28.38
C LYS A 276 2.51 -18.82 -28.27
N PHE A 277 1.77 -19.68 -27.60
CA PHE A 277 2.14 -21.08 -27.38
C PHE A 277 1.17 -22.02 -28.11
N VAL A 278 0.70 -23.07 -27.43
CA VAL A 278 -0.24 -24.02 -28.01
C VAL A 278 -1.59 -23.34 -28.23
N ASP A 279 -2.23 -23.64 -29.37
CA ASP A 279 -3.51 -23.05 -29.81
C ASP A 279 -3.52 -21.52 -29.84
N ASP A 280 -2.37 -20.91 -30.12
CA ASP A 280 -2.16 -19.46 -30.13
C ASP A 280 -2.46 -18.76 -28.79
N GLN A 281 -2.61 -19.50 -27.68
CA GLN A 281 -2.80 -18.95 -26.34
C GLN A 281 -1.60 -18.10 -25.95
N THR A 282 -1.86 -16.91 -25.41
CA THR A 282 -0.83 -15.95 -24.98
C THR A 282 -0.65 -15.89 -23.48
N ASN A 283 0.53 -15.44 -23.04
CA ASN A 283 0.77 -15.11 -21.64
C ASN A 283 -0.20 -14.02 -21.13
N ALA A 284 -0.49 -13.00 -21.96
CA ALA A 284 -1.42 -11.94 -21.59
C ALA A 284 -2.83 -12.49 -21.29
N GLU A 285 -3.35 -13.39 -22.13
CA GLU A 285 -4.69 -13.96 -21.96
C GLU A 285 -4.83 -14.64 -20.61
N VAL A 286 -3.86 -15.47 -20.22
CA VAL A 286 -3.88 -16.18 -18.93
C VAL A 286 -3.62 -15.22 -17.77
N LEU A 287 -2.50 -14.50 -17.80
CA LEU A 287 -2.01 -13.78 -16.63
C LEU A 287 -2.76 -12.46 -16.39
N GLN A 288 -3.28 -11.79 -17.42
CA GLN A 288 -4.17 -10.64 -17.19
C GLN A 288 -5.55 -11.08 -16.69
N HIS A 289 -6.01 -12.28 -17.05
CA HIS A 289 -7.23 -12.85 -16.48
C HIS A 289 -7.06 -13.15 -14.99
N GLU A 290 -5.89 -13.61 -14.55
CA GLU A 290 -5.57 -13.75 -13.13
C GLU A 290 -5.66 -12.42 -12.37
N LEU A 291 -5.29 -11.29 -13.00
CA LEU A 291 -5.49 -9.97 -12.40
C LEU A 291 -6.98 -9.68 -12.14
N VAL A 292 -7.88 -10.06 -13.06
CA VAL A 292 -9.33 -9.93 -12.85
C VAL A 292 -9.80 -10.82 -11.69
N MET A 293 -9.21 -12.00 -11.53
CA MET A 293 -9.49 -12.85 -10.37
C MET A 293 -9.08 -12.19 -9.06
N PHE A 294 -7.89 -11.58 -9.00
CA PHE A 294 -7.45 -10.85 -7.81
C PHE A 294 -8.33 -9.62 -7.50
N ASP A 295 -8.84 -8.93 -8.52
CA ASP A 295 -9.82 -7.84 -8.33
C ASP A 295 -11.08 -8.35 -7.61
N ALA A 296 -11.62 -9.51 -8.04
CA ALA A 296 -12.78 -10.13 -7.41
C ALA A 296 -12.49 -10.61 -5.99
N MET A 297 -11.33 -11.25 -5.78
CA MET A 297 -10.91 -11.73 -4.45
C MET A 297 -10.77 -10.56 -3.47
N ALA A 298 -10.08 -9.48 -3.84
CA ALA A 298 -9.92 -8.30 -2.99
C ALA A 298 -11.29 -7.67 -2.64
N ALA A 299 -12.19 -7.54 -3.62
CA ALA A 299 -13.54 -7.03 -3.39
C ALA A 299 -14.38 -7.92 -2.45
N ASN A 300 -14.17 -9.24 -2.46
CA ASN A 300 -14.84 -10.14 -1.53
C ASN A 300 -14.33 -9.98 -0.09
N ARG A 301 -13.03 -9.69 0.11
CA ARG A 301 -12.48 -9.44 1.45
C ARG A 301 -12.92 -8.09 2.00
N ASP A 302 -13.14 -7.07 1.16
CA ASP A 302 -13.71 -5.80 1.63
C ASP A 302 -15.03 -6.02 2.38
N LYS A 303 -15.87 -6.95 1.92
CA LYS A 303 -17.14 -7.29 2.60
C LYS A 303 -16.92 -7.81 4.02
N ARG A 304 -15.86 -8.61 4.24
CA ARG A 304 -15.47 -9.09 5.57
C ARG A 304 -14.96 -7.98 6.44
N ILE A 305 -14.12 -7.10 5.90
CA ILE A 305 -13.63 -5.90 6.60
C ILE A 305 -14.81 -5.03 7.06
N HIS A 306 -15.78 -4.76 6.18
CA HIS A 306 -16.97 -3.97 6.52
C HIS A 306 -17.87 -4.66 7.55
N ALA A 307 -18.00 -5.99 7.49
CA ALA A 307 -18.74 -6.75 8.48
C ALA A 307 -18.09 -6.66 9.87
N LEU A 308 -16.77 -6.87 9.94
CA LEU A 308 -15.97 -6.82 11.16
C LEU A 308 -15.99 -5.44 11.80
N ALA A 309 -15.85 -4.38 10.99
CA ALA A 309 -15.96 -3.01 11.46
C ALA A 309 -17.32 -2.71 12.11
N ARG A 310 -18.40 -3.38 11.69
CA ARG A 310 -19.75 -3.25 12.27
C ARG A 310 -20.06 -4.27 13.37
N GLY A 311 -19.06 -5.01 13.86
CA GLY A 311 -19.22 -5.96 14.96
C GLY A 311 -19.83 -7.31 14.56
N SER A 312 -19.74 -7.68 13.28
CA SER A 312 -20.15 -8.99 12.76
C SER A 312 -19.02 -9.67 12.00
N ASP A 313 -19.08 -10.96 11.71
CA ASP A 313 -18.10 -11.60 10.82
C ASP A 313 -18.80 -12.09 9.55
N PHE A 314 -18.08 -12.07 8.44
CA PHE A 314 -18.56 -12.51 7.14
C PHE A 314 -17.58 -13.54 6.58
N ILE A 315 -18.10 -14.72 6.28
CA ILE A 315 -17.32 -15.77 5.63
C ILE A 315 -17.12 -15.37 4.17
N VAL A 316 -15.86 -15.17 3.79
CA VAL A 316 -15.49 -14.86 2.41
C VAL A 316 -15.91 -16.00 1.49
N ASP A 317 -16.65 -15.66 0.42
CA ASP A 317 -17.09 -16.61 -0.62
C ASP A 317 -16.54 -16.16 -1.99
N ASP A 318 -15.68 -16.98 -2.57
CA ASP A 318 -15.01 -16.74 -3.86
C ASP A 318 -15.69 -17.43 -5.06
N LYS A 319 -16.92 -17.93 -4.92
CA LYS A 319 -17.66 -18.53 -6.04
C LYS A 319 -17.88 -17.59 -7.23
N ASN A 320 -17.85 -16.27 -7.01
CA ASN A 320 -17.93 -15.27 -8.08
C ASN A 320 -16.58 -14.96 -8.75
N VAL A 321 -15.46 -15.47 -8.23
CA VAL A 321 -14.16 -15.33 -8.87
C VAL A 321 -14.19 -16.10 -10.19
N PRO A 322 -13.82 -15.47 -11.32
CA PRO A 322 -13.74 -16.17 -12.60
C PRO A 322 -12.83 -17.40 -12.50
N LYS A 323 -13.21 -18.50 -13.17
CA LYS A 323 -12.35 -19.68 -13.23
C LYS A 323 -11.03 -19.31 -13.92
N PRO A 324 -9.87 -19.85 -13.47
CA PRO A 324 -8.61 -19.68 -14.19
C PRO A 324 -8.75 -20.14 -15.64
N ILE A 325 -8.02 -19.48 -16.55
CA ILE A 325 -7.85 -19.98 -17.91
C ILE A 325 -6.81 -21.11 -17.83
N PRO A 326 -7.15 -22.36 -18.19
CA PRO A 326 -6.19 -23.45 -18.18
C PRO A 326 -5.05 -23.18 -19.16
N VAL A 327 -3.81 -23.35 -18.68
CA VAL A 327 -2.63 -23.32 -19.55
C VAL A 327 -2.58 -24.63 -20.33
N ILE A 328 -2.44 -24.53 -21.65
CA ILE A 328 -2.32 -25.71 -22.51
C ILE A 328 -0.85 -26.14 -22.53
N SER A 329 -0.59 -27.39 -22.14
CA SER A 329 0.76 -27.94 -22.10
C SER A 329 1.40 -27.96 -23.49
N ASN A 330 2.66 -27.55 -23.57
CA ASN A 330 3.47 -27.68 -24.76
C ASN A 330 4.09 -29.07 -24.92
N VAL A 331 3.91 -29.97 -23.94
CA VAL A 331 4.41 -31.36 -24.05
C VAL A 331 3.63 -32.10 -25.12
N GLY A 332 4.37 -32.67 -26.09
CA GLY A 332 3.77 -33.31 -27.27
C GLY A 332 3.62 -32.37 -28.47
N GLY A 333 4.22 -31.19 -28.42
CA GLY A 333 4.23 -30.22 -29.51
C GLY A 333 3.07 -29.21 -29.47
N GLY A 334 2.72 -28.67 -30.64
CA GLY A 334 1.54 -27.79 -30.80
C GLY A 334 1.82 -26.29 -30.75
N SER A 335 3.06 -25.87 -30.47
CA SER A 335 3.47 -24.45 -30.57
C SER A 335 4.61 -24.25 -31.57
N LYS A 336 4.83 -23.00 -32.00
CA LYS A 336 6.00 -22.66 -32.84
C LYS A 336 7.35 -22.84 -32.13
N SER A 337 7.34 -22.79 -30.80
CA SER A 337 8.52 -22.99 -29.94
C SER A 337 8.73 -24.45 -29.54
N SER A 338 7.87 -25.36 -30.00
CA SER A 338 7.90 -26.75 -29.61
C SER A 338 9.19 -27.45 -30.04
N ASN A 339 9.78 -28.20 -29.12
CA ASN A 339 10.98 -28.98 -29.33
C ASN A 339 10.91 -30.25 -28.45
N PRO A 340 10.80 -31.45 -29.05
CA PRO A 340 10.74 -32.71 -28.31
C PRO A 340 11.90 -32.93 -27.33
N ASP A 341 13.09 -32.42 -27.65
CA ASP A 341 14.27 -32.54 -26.78
C ASP A 341 14.19 -31.65 -25.52
N LYS A 342 13.24 -30.70 -25.47
CA LYS A 342 13.06 -29.73 -24.38
C LYS A 342 11.75 -29.89 -23.61
N GLU A 343 10.77 -30.55 -24.21
CA GLU A 343 9.40 -30.65 -23.68
C GLU A 343 9.28 -31.64 -22.52
N GLY A 344 10.18 -32.62 -22.42
CA GLY A 344 10.12 -33.63 -21.36
C GLY A 344 8.90 -34.55 -21.52
N SER A 345 8.44 -35.13 -20.41
CA SER A 345 7.31 -36.06 -20.36
C SER A 345 6.29 -35.60 -19.31
N LEU A 346 5.00 -35.88 -19.55
CA LEU A 346 3.95 -35.76 -18.53
C LEU A 346 3.90 -36.99 -17.60
N GLU A 347 4.71 -38.01 -17.86
CA GLU A 347 4.92 -39.14 -16.97
C GLU A 347 5.95 -38.76 -15.91
N TYR A 348 5.45 -38.42 -14.73
CA TYR A 348 6.27 -38.20 -13.53
C TYR A 348 6.58 -39.54 -12.88
N VAL A 349 7.81 -39.70 -12.39
CA VAL A 349 8.28 -40.92 -11.72
C VAL A 349 8.40 -40.69 -10.23
N SER A 350 8.25 -41.75 -9.42
CA SER A 350 8.35 -41.62 -7.96
C SER A 350 9.75 -41.17 -7.52
N GLY A 351 9.88 -40.72 -6.27
CA GLY A 351 11.18 -40.38 -5.68
C GLY A 351 12.18 -41.55 -5.78
N GLU A 352 11.75 -42.78 -5.49
CA GLU A 352 12.61 -43.97 -5.58
C GLU A 352 13.01 -44.30 -7.02
N GLU A 353 12.08 -44.21 -7.97
CA GLU A 353 12.41 -44.43 -9.37
C GLU A 353 13.36 -43.32 -9.86
N GLY A 354 13.16 -42.08 -9.43
CA GLY A 354 14.03 -40.94 -9.72
C GLY A 354 15.47 -41.19 -9.28
N ILE A 355 15.68 -41.73 -8.07
CA ILE A 355 17.03 -42.08 -7.56
C ILE A 355 17.73 -43.06 -8.50
N SER A 356 17.01 -44.06 -9.04
CA SER A 356 17.59 -45.03 -9.97
C SER A 356 18.09 -44.42 -11.30
N LYS A 357 17.66 -43.21 -11.63
CA LYS A 357 18.04 -42.47 -12.84
C LYS A 357 19.18 -41.47 -12.61
N ILE A 358 19.64 -41.29 -11.36
CA ILE A 358 20.72 -40.37 -11.01
C ILE A 358 22.06 -41.12 -11.08
N GLU A 359 23.00 -40.57 -11.83
CA GLU A 359 24.39 -41.02 -11.79
C GLU A 359 25.08 -40.40 -10.56
N VAL A 360 25.39 -41.24 -9.56
CA VAL A 360 25.99 -40.80 -8.30
C VAL A 360 27.51 -40.89 -8.41
N ALA A 361 28.19 -39.78 -8.08
CA ALA A 361 29.65 -39.73 -8.10
C ALA A 361 30.28 -40.64 -7.03
N ASP A 362 31.51 -41.11 -7.29
CA ASP A 362 32.25 -41.96 -6.38
C ASP A 362 32.37 -41.35 -4.97
N GLY A 363 32.01 -42.13 -3.96
CA GLY A 363 32.04 -41.73 -2.55
C GLY A 363 30.79 -41.00 -2.04
N PHE A 364 29.75 -40.86 -2.87
CA PHE A 364 28.46 -40.28 -2.48
C PHE A 364 27.33 -41.33 -2.47
N GLU A 365 26.27 -41.04 -1.72
CA GLU A 365 25.02 -41.79 -1.66
C GLU A 365 23.85 -40.81 -1.79
N VAL A 366 22.78 -41.22 -2.49
CA VAL A 366 21.53 -40.47 -2.60
C VAL A 366 20.41 -41.27 -1.94
N GLY A 367 19.71 -40.64 -1.00
CA GLY A 367 18.54 -41.22 -0.33
C GLY A 367 17.29 -40.35 -0.51
N LEU A 368 16.12 -40.98 -0.49
CA LEU A 368 14.85 -40.27 -0.52
C LEU A 368 14.50 -39.79 0.89
N TYR A 369 14.44 -38.47 1.10
CA TYR A 369 14.04 -37.88 2.38
C TYR A 369 12.52 -37.64 2.45
N ALA A 370 11.96 -37.09 1.37
CA ALA A 370 10.52 -36.88 1.22
C ALA A 370 10.16 -36.75 -0.27
N ASP A 371 8.94 -37.12 -0.63
CA ASP A 371 8.32 -36.85 -1.93
C ASP A 371 6.87 -36.37 -1.76
N GLU A 372 6.19 -36.04 -2.85
CA GLU A 372 4.82 -35.54 -2.85
C GLU A 372 3.78 -36.52 -2.28
N THR A 373 4.11 -37.81 -2.22
CA THR A 373 3.24 -38.83 -1.61
C THR A 373 3.36 -38.85 -0.09
N MET A 374 4.53 -38.45 0.44
CA MET A 374 4.80 -38.32 1.86
C MET A 374 4.34 -36.97 2.42
N ASP A 375 4.54 -35.88 1.66
CA ASP A 375 4.06 -34.55 1.98
C ASP A 375 3.51 -33.85 0.72
N PRO A 376 2.18 -33.71 0.59
CA PRO A 376 1.55 -33.01 -0.53
C PRO A 376 2.02 -31.56 -0.72
N GLY A 377 2.60 -30.93 0.31
CA GLY A 377 3.22 -29.60 0.21
C GLY A 377 4.45 -29.55 -0.71
N LEU A 378 5.04 -30.71 -1.04
CA LEU A 378 6.21 -30.81 -1.92
C LEU A 378 5.85 -30.76 -3.42
N VAL A 379 4.57 -30.89 -3.78
CA VAL A 379 4.10 -30.79 -5.19
C VAL A 379 4.40 -29.43 -5.80
N ASN A 380 4.42 -28.38 -4.97
CA ASN A 380 4.70 -27.02 -5.42
C ASN A 380 6.11 -26.60 -4.97
N PRO A 381 7.13 -26.74 -5.83
CA PRO A 381 8.51 -26.40 -5.47
C PRO A 381 8.69 -24.91 -5.12
N VAL A 382 7.75 -24.03 -5.52
CA VAL A 382 7.75 -22.61 -5.13
C VAL A 382 7.38 -22.43 -3.64
N GLN A 383 6.68 -23.38 -3.02
CA GLN A 383 6.39 -23.37 -1.58
C GLN A 383 7.60 -23.70 -0.70
N MET A 384 8.66 -24.29 -1.28
CA MET A 384 9.91 -24.61 -0.56
C MET A 384 10.92 -23.45 -0.53
N GLN A 385 10.64 -22.33 -1.17
CA GLN A 385 11.43 -21.11 -1.01
C GLN A 385 10.93 -20.33 0.21
N VAL A 386 11.68 -20.44 1.31
CA VAL A 386 11.53 -19.62 2.53
C VAL A 386 12.62 -18.57 2.59
#